data_AF-A0AAV5VS63-F1
#
_entry.id   AF-A0AAV5VS63-F1
#
_cell.length_a   1.000
_cell.length_b   1.000
_cell.length_c   1.000
_cell.angle_alpha   90.00
_cell.angle_beta   90.00
_cell.angle_gamma   90.00
#
_symmetry.space_group_name_H-M   'P 1'
#
loop_
_entity.id
_entity.type
_entity.pdbx_description
1 polymer ?
#
loop_
_entity_poly.entity_id
_entity_poly.type
_entity_poly.pdbx_seq_one_letter_code
_entity_poly.pdbx_strand_id
1 'polypeptide(L)'
;IASGVINGYYLALVALFPNPFYCLLFRKMLHRNEAHFGRLSELRGKDLHDAYSLSIRVQLKENIWTMQKIEYAMYALTTVLAADLLFVFVPSLSLDRQEDLPALQWFTVAANLVVAMCLFAALSMAFHSDLLPITLRRYIRK
;
A
#
# COMPACT_ATOMS: atom_id res chain seq x y z
N ILE A 1 -14.50 14.10 -26.08
CA ILE A 1 -13.11 13.61 -25.96
C ILE A 1 -12.37 14.42 -24.90
N ALA A 2 -12.23 15.75 -25.05
CA ALA A 2 -11.60 16.62 -24.05
C ALA A 2 -12.16 16.47 -22.62
N SER A 3 -13.48 16.38 -22.44
CA SER A 3 -14.12 16.16 -21.13
C SER A 3 -13.80 14.80 -20.50
N GLY A 4 -13.61 13.75 -21.31
CA GLY A 4 -13.25 12.41 -20.83
C GLY A 4 -11.79 12.32 -20.40
N VAL A 5 -10.88 12.96 -21.15
CA VAL A 5 -9.46 13.03 -20.81
C VAL A 5 -9.24 13.81 -19.52
N ILE A 6 -9.92 14.96 -19.36
CA ILE A 6 -9.87 15.76 -18.12
C ILE A 6 -10.38 14.95 -16.92
N ASN A 7 -11.47 14.20 -17.07
CA ASN A 7 -12.00 13.36 -16.00
C ASN A 7 -11.03 12.22 -15.63
N GLY A 8 -10.33 11.67 -16.62
CA GLY A 8 -9.25 10.71 -16.41
C GLY A 8 -8.11 11.30 -15.58
N TYR A 9 -7.67 12.53 -15.88
CA TYR A 9 -6.66 13.23 -15.08
C TYR A 9 -7.10 13.50 -13.64
N TYR A 10 -8.36 13.87 -13.42
CA TYR A 10 -8.89 14.04 -12.06
C TYR A 10 -8.92 12.72 -11.29
N LEU A 11 -9.38 11.64 -11.92
CA LEU A 11 -9.41 10.32 -11.31
C LEU A 11 -7.99 9.83 -10.95
N ALA A 12 -7.05 10.03 -11.87
CA ALA A 12 -5.63 9.74 -11.69
C ALA A 12 -5.02 10.51 -10.52
N LEU A 13 -5.25 11.82 -10.44
CA LEU A 13 -4.76 12.65 -9.33
C LEU A 13 -5.36 12.23 -8.00
N VAL A 14 -6.66 11.97 -7.96
CA VAL A 14 -7.37 11.53 -6.74
C VAL A 14 -6.92 10.13 -6.30
N ALA A 15 -6.55 9.26 -7.23
CA ALA A 15 -6.00 7.93 -6.92
C ALA A 15 -4.52 7.97 -6.52
N LEU A 16 -3.74 8.90 -7.09
CA LEU A 16 -2.30 9.01 -6.81
C LEU A 16 -2.02 9.75 -5.51
N PHE A 17 -2.83 10.73 -5.12
CA PHE A 17 -2.59 11.58 -3.94
C PHE A 17 -2.64 10.87 -2.56
N PRO A 18 -3.54 9.90 -2.32
CA PRO A 18 -3.63 9.20 -1.03
C PRO A 18 -2.42 8.32 -0.76
N ASN A 19 -1.87 7.67 -1.80
CA ASN A 19 -0.78 6.71 -1.67
C ASN A 19 0.51 7.29 -1.01
N PRO A 20 1.09 8.40 -1.49
CA PRO A 20 2.25 9.02 -0.85
C PRO A 20 1.91 9.58 0.53
N PHE A 21 0.68 10.06 0.74
CA PHE A 21 0.23 10.51 2.05
C PHE A 21 0.23 9.37 3.08
N TYR A 22 -0.29 8.19 2.70
CA TYR A 22 -0.25 6.99 3.55
C TYR A 22 1.18 6.50 3.78
N CYS A 23 2.05 6.50 2.77
CA CYS A 23 3.46 6.15 2.95
C CYS A 23 4.16 7.06 3.98
N LEU A 24 3.92 8.39 3.93
CA LEU A 24 4.46 9.32 4.91
C LEU A 24 3.95 9.06 6.33
N LEU A 25 2.66 8.74 6.48
CA LEU A 25 2.08 8.37 7.77
C LEU A 25 2.70 7.07 8.33
N PHE A 26 2.87 6.05 7.49
CA PHE A 26 3.52 4.80 7.87
C PHE A 26 4.96 5.03 8.34
N ARG A 27 5.74 5.82 7.58
CA ARG A 27 7.11 6.17 7.95
C ARG A 27 7.18 6.91 9.29
N LYS A 28 6.25 7.83 9.54
CA LYS A 28 6.16 8.55 10.83
C LYS A 28 5.80 7.61 11.99
N MET A 29 4.91 6.65 11.76
CA MET A 29 4.59 5.62 12.77
C MET A 29 5.77 4.70 13.04
N LEU A 30 6.50 4.27 12.01
CA LEU A 30 7.70 3.45 12.13
C LEU A 30 8.75 4.14 13.01
N HIS A 31 9.04 5.41 12.71
CA HIS A 31 10.03 6.18 13.45
C HIS A 31 9.65 6.38 14.92
N ARG A 32 8.35 6.55 15.20
CA ARG A 32 7.85 6.60 16.59
C ARG A 32 8.02 5.27 17.31
N ASN A 33 7.74 4.15 16.63
CA ASN A 33 7.89 2.82 17.21
C ASN A 33 9.36 2.46 17.46
N GLU A 34 10.27 2.81 16.55
CA GLU A 34 11.71 2.66 16.71
C GLU A 34 12.25 3.51 17.88
N ALA A 35 11.83 4.78 17.98
CA ALA A 35 12.21 5.64 19.10
C ALA A 35 11.70 5.11 20.45
N HIS A 36 10.47 4.56 20.47
CA HIS A 36 9.90 3.94 21.66
C HIS A 36 10.65 2.65 22.04
N PHE A 37 11.05 1.84 21.06
CA PHE A 37 11.89 0.66 21.27
C PHE A 37 13.27 1.03 21.85
N GLY A 38 13.90 2.08 21.32
CA GLY A 38 15.19 2.57 21.82
C GLY A 38 15.15 2.93 23.30
N ARG A 39 14.13 3.70 23.72
CA ARG A 39 13.90 4.07 25.13
C ARG A 39 13.70 2.85 26.04
N LEU A 40 12.91 1.86 25.60
CA LEU A 40 12.72 0.61 26.33
C LEU A 40 14.00 -0.22 26.43
N SER A 41 14.90 -0.10 25.46
CA SER A 41 16.20 -0.78 25.48
C SER A 41 17.19 -0.14 26.46
N GLU A 42 17.16 1.19 26.61
CA GLU A 42 18.02 1.95 27.54
C GLU A 42 17.64 1.70 29.01
N LEU A 43 16.35 1.53 29.31
CA LEU A 43 15.85 1.20 30.64
C LEU A 43 16.28 -0.19 31.13
N ARG A 44 16.78 -1.06 30.25
CA ARG A 44 17.31 -2.41 30.55
C ARG A 44 18.45 -2.38 31.57
N GLY A 45 19.20 -1.28 31.66
CA GLY A 45 20.37 -1.20 32.53
C GLY A 45 20.06 -1.02 34.02
N LYS A 46 18.82 -0.67 34.40
CA LYS A 46 18.51 -0.25 35.78
C LYS A 46 17.60 -1.16 36.61
N ASP A 47 16.71 -1.96 36.02
CA ASP A 47 15.78 -2.77 36.83
C ASP A 47 15.64 -4.22 36.33
N LEU A 48 15.90 -5.15 37.25
CA LEU A 48 16.11 -6.59 37.01
C LEU A 48 14.83 -7.44 37.06
N HIS A 49 13.63 -6.84 37.05
CA HIS A 49 12.41 -7.53 37.46
C HIS A 49 11.25 -7.43 36.47
N ASP A 50 11.48 -7.75 35.19
CA ASP A 50 10.50 -7.38 34.19
C ASP A 50 10.32 -8.38 33.05
N ALA A 51 9.72 -9.54 33.36
CA ALA A 51 9.18 -10.45 32.35
C ALA A 51 8.11 -9.75 31.47
N TYR A 52 7.43 -8.72 32.01
CA TYR A 52 6.45 -7.91 31.29
C TYR A 52 7.12 -6.99 30.25
N SER A 53 8.32 -6.47 30.53
CA SER A 53 9.11 -5.75 29.52
C SER A 53 9.58 -6.64 28.37
N LEU A 54 9.72 -7.95 28.55
CA LEU A 54 10.21 -8.85 27.51
C LEU A 54 9.10 -9.14 26.49
N SER A 55 7.87 -9.38 26.95
CA SER A 55 6.71 -9.57 26.08
C SER A 55 6.39 -8.31 25.27
N ILE A 56 6.44 -7.13 25.90
CA ILE A 56 6.27 -5.84 25.21
C ILE A 56 7.33 -5.64 24.13
N ARG A 57 8.59 -5.99 24.41
CA ARG A 57 9.68 -5.87 23.42
C ARG A 57 9.51 -6.80 22.24
N VAL A 58 9.08 -8.04 22.47
CA VAL A 58 8.78 -8.99 21.40
C VAL A 58 7.64 -8.47 20.52
N GLN A 59 6.54 -8.01 21.12
CA GLN A 59 5.41 -7.42 20.40
C GLN A 59 5.82 -6.17 19.59
N LEU A 60 6.64 -5.30 20.16
CA LEU A 60 7.09 -4.08 19.46
C LEU A 60 8.00 -4.42 18.28
N LYS A 61 8.86 -5.43 18.42
CA LYS A 61 9.74 -5.92 17.34
C LYS A 61 8.93 -6.57 16.22
N GLU A 62 7.92 -7.36 16.55
CA GLU A 62 6.98 -7.93 15.57
C GLU A 62 6.18 -6.83 14.85
N ASN A 63 5.71 -5.81 15.58
CA ASN A 63 5.02 -4.65 14.99
C ASN A 63 5.91 -3.83 14.05
N ILE A 64 7.19 -3.60 14.40
CA ILE A 64 8.14 -2.91 13.51
C ILE A 64 8.35 -3.74 12.23
N TRP A 65 8.59 -5.04 12.38
CA TRP A 65 8.84 -5.91 11.22
C TRP A 65 7.63 -6.04 10.29
N THR A 66 6.42 -6.17 10.85
CA THR A 66 5.18 -6.19 10.07
C THR A 66 4.92 -4.84 9.39
N MET A 67 5.15 -3.72 10.08
CA MET A 67 5.04 -2.38 9.47
C MET A 67 6.01 -2.18 8.31
N GLN A 68 7.26 -2.64 8.42
CA GLN A 68 8.24 -2.57 7.32
C GLN A 68 7.77 -3.34 6.07
N LYS A 69 7.17 -4.51 6.27
CA LYS A 69 6.58 -5.30 5.17
C LYS A 69 5.41 -4.58 4.51
N ILE A 70 4.53 -3.98 5.30
CA ILE A 70 3.39 -3.20 4.80
C ILE A 70 3.89 -1.98 4.04
N GLU A 71 4.92 -1.28 4.53
CA GLU A 71 5.54 -0.16 3.85
C GLU A 71 6.09 -0.58 2.47
N TYR A 72 6.84 -1.69 2.40
CA TYR A 72 7.33 -2.22 1.13
C TYR A 72 6.19 -2.56 0.16
N ALA A 73 5.13 -3.21 0.66
CA ALA A 73 3.96 -3.55 -0.14
C ALA A 73 3.24 -2.28 -0.66
N MET A 74 3.13 -1.23 0.15
CA MET A 74 2.55 0.05 -0.26
C MET A 74 3.41 0.76 -1.32
N TYR A 75 4.74 0.74 -1.20
CA TYR A 75 5.61 1.27 -2.26
C TYR A 75 5.46 0.49 -3.55
N ALA A 76 5.46 -0.84 -3.50
CA ALA A 76 5.25 -1.69 -4.68
C ALA A 76 3.89 -1.43 -5.34
N LEU A 77 2.83 -1.26 -4.55
CA LEU A 77 1.50 -0.94 -5.08
C LEU A 77 1.49 0.46 -5.71
N THR A 78 2.12 1.44 -5.07
CA THR A 78 2.21 2.81 -5.58
C THR A 78 3.00 2.88 -6.89
N THR A 79 4.12 2.15 -7.01
CA THR A 79 4.94 2.13 -8.24
C THR A 79 4.21 1.43 -9.38
N VAL A 80 3.52 0.32 -9.11
CA VAL A 80 2.68 -0.34 -10.13
C VAL A 80 1.56 0.58 -10.58
N LEU A 81 0.86 1.24 -9.65
CA LEU A 81 -0.25 2.13 -9.98
C LEU A 81 0.24 3.36 -10.77
N ALA A 82 1.41 3.90 -10.45
CA ALA A 82 2.03 4.98 -11.22
C ALA A 82 2.45 4.53 -12.64
N ALA A 83 3.02 3.33 -12.76
CA ALA A 83 3.39 2.75 -14.06
C ALA A 83 2.14 2.48 -14.92
N ASP A 84 1.08 1.97 -14.30
CA ASP A 84 -0.20 1.69 -14.95
C ASP A 84 -0.84 2.95 -15.50
N LEU A 85 -0.91 4.01 -14.69
CA LEU A 85 -1.34 5.33 -15.17
C LEU A 85 -0.53 5.76 -16.38
N LEU A 86 0.80 5.69 -16.31
CA LEU A 86 1.67 6.11 -17.41
C LEU A 86 1.40 5.29 -18.67
N PHE A 87 1.12 4.00 -18.51
CA PHE A 87 0.78 3.09 -19.61
C PHE A 87 -0.61 3.34 -20.21
N VAL A 88 -1.56 3.87 -19.46
CA VAL A 88 -2.88 4.29 -19.98
C VAL A 88 -2.82 5.67 -20.62
N PHE A 89 -2.06 6.61 -20.05
CA PHE A 89 -2.00 8.00 -20.52
C PHE A 89 -1.07 8.21 -21.71
N VAL A 90 0.07 7.52 -21.80
CA VAL A 90 1.01 7.68 -22.94
C VAL A 90 0.36 7.33 -24.28
N PRO A 91 -0.36 6.20 -24.44
CA PRO A 91 -1.07 5.89 -25.67
C PRO A 91 -2.14 6.94 -25.99
N SER A 92 -2.86 7.45 -24.99
CA SER A 92 -3.90 8.47 -25.20
C SER A 92 -3.39 9.80 -25.74
N LEU A 93 -2.10 10.12 -25.53
CA LEU A 93 -1.47 11.32 -26.08
C LEU A 93 -0.97 11.12 -27.51
N SER A 94 -0.73 9.88 -27.94
CA SER A 94 -0.17 9.57 -29.27
C SER A 94 -1.20 9.01 -30.25
N LEU A 95 -2.29 8.41 -29.76
CA LEU A 95 -3.33 7.70 -30.53
C LEU A 95 -4.68 8.43 -30.35
N ASP A 96 -4.80 9.60 -30.97
CA ASP A 96 -6.02 10.44 -30.91
C ASP A 96 -6.96 10.24 -32.12
N ARG A 97 -6.55 9.43 -33.11
CA ARG A 97 -7.37 9.16 -34.30
C ARG A 97 -8.40 8.07 -34.02
N GLN A 98 -9.57 8.19 -34.64
CA GLN A 98 -10.66 7.20 -34.53
C GLN A 98 -10.24 5.77 -34.92
N GLU A 99 -9.26 5.65 -35.81
CA GLU A 99 -8.72 4.37 -36.28
C GLU A 99 -7.94 3.62 -35.18
N ASP A 100 -7.48 4.34 -34.15
CA ASP A 100 -6.62 3.80 -33.09
C ASP A 100 -7.41 3.39 -31.82
N LEU A 101 -8.73 3.61 -31.79
CA LEU A 101 -9.63 3.20 -30.71
C LEU A 101 -9.48 1.73 -30.27
N PRO A 102 -9.37 0.73 -31.18
CA PRO A 102 -9.20 -0.66 -30.77
C PRO A 102 -7.85 -0.88 -30.06
N ALA A 103 -6.78 -0.20 -30.47
CA ALA A 103 -5.49 -0.29 -29.79
C ALA A 103 -5.59 0.28 -28.37
N LEU A 104 -6.25 1.43 -28.19
CA LEU A 104 -6.48 2.06 -26.90
C LEU A 104 -7.27 1.17 -25.92
N GLN A 105 -8.25 0.41 -26.44
CA GLN A 105 -9.00 -0.57 -25.65
C GLN A 105 -8.11 -1.68 -25.12
N TRP A 106 -7.20 -2.24 -25.95
CA TRP A 106 -6.26 -3.27 -25.50
C TRP A 106 -5.32 -2.77 -24.41
N PHE A 107 -4.81 -1.55 -24.52
CA PHE A 107 -4.00 -0.93 -23.47
C PHE A 107 -4.77 -0.80 -22.15
N THR A 108 -6.04 -0.38 -22.23
CA THR A 108 -6.90 -0.23 -21.05
C THR A 108 -7.21 -1.59 -20.40
N VAL A 109 -7.46 -2.63 -21.20
CA VAL A 109 -7.71 -4.00 -20.70
C VAL A 109 -6.45 -4.56 -20.04
N ALA A 110 -5.27 -4.37 -20.64
CA ALA A 110 -3.99 -4.81 -20.08
C ALA A 110 -3.71 -4.12 -18.74
N ALA A 111 -3.91 -2.81 -18.66
CA ALA A 111 -3.77 -2.02 -17.44
C ALA A 111 -4.68 -2.53 -16.31
N ASN A 112 -5.97 -2.68 -16.61
CA ASN A 112 -6.95 -3.21 -15.65
C ASN A 112 -6.60 -4.62 -15.15
N LEU A 113 -6.05 -5.48 -16.01
CA LEU A 113 -5.60 -6.82 -15.62
C LEU A 113 -4.43 -6.76 -14.63
N VAL A 114 -3.45 -5.89 -14.87
CA VAL A 114 -2.31 -5.68 -13.97
C VAL A 114 -2.77 -5.17 -12.61
N VAL A 115 -3.67 -4.18 -12.58
CA VAL A 115 -4.26 -3.65 -11.34
C VAL A 115 -5.02 -4.73 -10.59
N ALA A 116 -5.83 -5.55 -11.28
CA ALA A 116 -6.58 -6.64 -10.66
C ALA A 116 -5.64 -7.68 -10.03
N MET A 117 -4.55 -8.05 -10.71
CA MET A 117 -3.55 -8.98 -10.16
C MET A 117 -2.85 -8.39 -8.93
N CYS A 118 -2.50 -7.11 -8.94
CA CYS A 118 -1.89 -6.44 -7.79
C CYS A 118 -2.84 -6.33 -6.60
N LEU A 119 -4.12 -6.02 -6.83
CA LEU A 119 -5.14 -6.04 -5.78
C LEU A 119 -5.31 -7.44 -5.19
N PHE A 120 -5.33 -8.48 -6.03
CA PHE A 120 -5.44 -9.86 -5.58
C PHE A 120 -4.22 -10.28 -4.75
N ALA A 121 -3.01 -9.88 -5.16
CA ALA A 121 -1.78 -10.12 -4.40
C ALA A 121 -1.79 -9.38 -3.05
N ALA A 122 -2.22 -8.12 -3.03
CA ALA A 122 -2.33 -7.32 -1.81
C ALA A 122 -3.37 -7.91 -0.84
N LEU A 123 -4.52 -8.35 -1.35
CA LEU A 123 -5.54 -9.07 -0.57
C LEU A 123 -5.00 -10.38 -0.02
N SER A 124 -4.31 -11.18 -0.84
CA SER A 124 -3.68 -12.43 -0.40
C SER A 124 -2.67 -12.20 0.73
N MET A 125 -1.82 -11.17 0.61
CA MET A 125 -0.92 -10.76 1.70
C MET A 125 -1.70 -10.32 2.95
N ALA A 126 -2.78 -9.56 2.80
CA ALA A 126 -3.61 -9.14 3.93
C ALA A 126 -4.27 -10.31 4.66
N PHE A 127 -4.79 -11.30 3.92
CA PHE A 127 -5.33 -12.54 4.47
C PHE A 127 -4.25 -13.37 5.18
N HIS A 128 -3.04 -13.43 4.61
CA HIS A 128 -1.94 -14.20 5.21
C HIS A 128 -1.35 -13.53 6.46
N SER A 129 -1.48 -12.20 6.56
CA SER A 129 -0.93 -11.42 7.68
C SER A 129 -1.85 -11.36 8.90
N ASP A 130 -2.99 -12.09 8.91
CA ASP A 130 -3.99 -12.07 10.00
C ASP A 130 -4.56 -10.67 10.32
N LEU A 131 -4.29 -9.69 9.45
CA LEU A 131 -4.65 -8.28 9.53
C LEU A 131 -6.08 -8.04 9.01
N LEU A 132 -6.97 -8.99 9.27
CA LEU A 132 -8.37 -8.85 8.91
C LEU A 132 -9.04 -7.84 9.82
N PRO A 133 -9.79 -6.85 9.27
CA PRO A 133 -10.60 -5.97 10.09
C PRO A 133 -11.53 -6.82 10.96
N ILE A 134 -11.74 -6.38 12.22
CA ILE A 134 -12.44 -7.14 13.27
C ILE A 134 -13.80 -7.69 12.79
N THR A 135 -14.45 -6.97 11.89
CA THR A 135 -15.70 -7.36 11.22
C THR A 135 -15.57 -8.63 10.37
N LEU A 136 -14.52 -8.77 9.55
CA LEU A 136 -14.29 -9.98 8.74
C LEU A 136 -13.86 -11.16 9.60
N ARG A 137 -13.05 -10.91 10.64
CA ARG A 137 -12.62 -11.95 11.59
C ARG A 137 -13.79 -12.61 12.33
N ARG A 138 -14.86 -11.85 12.58
CA ARG A 138 -16.13 -12.37 13.14
C ARG A 138 -16.95 -13.19 12.15
N TYR A 139 -16.82 -12.93 10.85
CA TYR A 139 -17.59 -13.62 9.81
C TYR A 139 -16.98 -14.98 9.45
N ILE A 140 -15.63 -15.09 9.44
CA ILE A 140 -14.91 -16.33 9.11
C ILE A 140 -14.90 -17.35 10.27
N ARG A 141 -15.10 -16.92 11.52
CA ARG A 141 -15.14 -17.80 12.70
C ARG A 141 -16.55 -18.34 13.04
N LYS A 142 -17.57 -18.03 12.24
CA LYS A 142 -18.89 -18.64 12.33
C LYS A 142 -19.00 -19.76 11.30
#